data_AF-A0A0R2QF26-F1
#
_entry.id   AF-A0A0R2QF26-F1
#
_cell.length_a   1.000
_cell.length_b   1.000
_cell.length_c   1.000
_cell.angle_alpha   90.00
_cell.angle_beta   90.00
_cell.angle_gamma   90.00
#
_symmetry.space_group_name_H-M   'P 1'
#
loop_
_entity.id
_entity.type
_entity.pdbx_description
1 polymer ?
#
loop_
_entity_poly.entity_id
_entity_poly.type
_entity_poly.pdbx_seq_one_letter_code
_entity_poly.pdbx_strand_id
1 'polypeptide(L)'
;MGMNELRVDSTLVVVPWTDPIVDEVGFDVFSRYAEMFWLPIMGPSALWIMRRIVMGFADFPGGYEMDTQEIALAVGLSFTQGANCPFTRALRRCQWFGAAQSVQGGLAVRIKLPPVSRRQIQRFPISLKQSLAAWPVESTDHQQLVERAKLVASALITTGDDSDLLESRLTRIGIPVGIAARVASDLTGSMIADSATAQSSP
;
A
#
# COMPACT_ATOMS: atom_id res chain seq x y z
N MET A 1 8.30 -8.12 20.66
CA MET A 1 6.85 -7.82 20.66
C MET A 1 6.18 -8.96 19.92
N GLY A 2 5.52 -9.87 20.63
CA GLY A 2 5.08 -11.16 20.08
C GLY A 2 4.14 -10.94 18.90
N MET A 3 4.52 -11.44 17.72
CA MET A 3 3.59 -11.55 16.61
C MET A 3 2.44 -12.43 17.12
N ASN A 4 1.24 -11.88 17.25
CA ASN A 4 0.05 -12.69 17.52
C ASN A 4 -0.03 -13.71 16.38
N GLU A 5 0.35 -14.96 16.67
CA GLU A 5 0.44 -15.98 15.65
C GLU A 5 -0.96 -16.23 15.12
N LEU A 6 -1.16 -15.99 13.82
CA LEU A 6 -2.44 -16.23 13.17
C LEU A 6 -2.77 -17.72 13.26
N ARG A 7 -3.78 -18.04 14.07
CA ARG A 7 -4.45 -19.34 14.08
C ARG A 7 -5.61 -19.27 13.10
N VAL A 8 -5.64 -20.24 12.18
CA VAL A 8 -6.68 -20.36 11.16
C VAL A 8 -7.40 -21.67 11.42
N ASP A 9 -8.57 -21.56 12.03
CA ASP A 9 -9.48 -22.68 12.31
C ASP A 9 -10.51 -22.82 11.17
N SER A 10 -11.55 -23.64 11.31
CA SER A 10 -12.61 -23.77 10.27
C SER A 10 -13.26 -22.44 9.95
N THR A 11 -13.46 -21.61 10.97
CA THR A 11 -14.00 -20.27 10.83
C THR A 11 -12.98 -19.24 11.28
N LEU A 12 -13.03 -18.05 10.68
CA LEU A 12 -12.16 -16.95 11.05
C LEU A 12 -12.96 -15.65 11.02
N VAL A 13 -12.97 -14.93 12.13
CA VAL A 13 -13.56 -13.58 12.17
C VAL A 13 -12.64 -12.63 11.40
N VAL A 14 -13.20 -11.95 10.42
CA VAL A 14 -12.53 -10.91 9.63
C VAL A 14 -13.22 -9.58 9.82
N VAL A 15 -12.44 -8.54 10.10
CA VAL A 15 -12.94 -7.17 10.31
C VAL A 15 -12.21 -6.19 9.39
N PRO A 16 -12.85 -5.10 8.95
CA PRO A 16 -12.12 -4.06 8.22
C PRO A 16 -11.07 -3.43 9.14
N TRP A 17 -9.86 -3.28 8.62
CA TRP A 17 -8.81 -2.53 9.28
C TRP A 17 -8.88 -1.07 8.83
N THR A 18 -9.38 -0.21 9.71
CA THR A 18 -9.31 1.25 9.55
C THR A 18 -7.91 1.75 9.84
N ASP A 19 -7.30 2.41 8.86
CA ASP A 19 -6.03 3.11 9.00
C ASP A 19 -6.16 4.45 8.31
N PRO A 20 -6.30 5.56 9.07
CA PRO A 20 -6.56 6.88 8.51
C PRO A 20 -5.58 7.29 7.40
N ILE A 21 -4.31 6.88 7.51
CA ILE A 21 -3.27 7.27 6.56
C ILE A 21 -3.45 6.50 5.25
N VAL A 22 -3.62 5.18 5.32
CA VAL A 22 -3.76 4.34 4.12
C VAL A 22 -5.15 4.46 3.51
N ASP A 23 -6.17 4.72 4.31
CA ASP A 23 -7.52 4.93 3.83
C ASP A 23 -7.62 6.22 2.99
N GLU A 24 -6.79 7.23 3.31
CA GLU A 24 -6.69 8.48 2.54
C GLU A 24 -5.84 8.31 1.26
N VAL A 25 -4.64 7.72 1.36
CA VAL A 25 -3.66 7.73 0.25
C VAL A 25 -3.50 6.40 -0.49
N GLY A 26 -4.12 5.35 0.01
CA GLY A 26 -4.01 4.00 -0.52
C GLY A 26 -4.88 3.78 -1.76
N PHE A 27 -4.65 2.62 -2.37
CA PHE A 27 -5.35 2.15 -3.55
C PHE A 27 -6.26 1.00 -3.15
N ASP A 28 -7.49 1.04 -3.63
CA ASP A 28 -8.45 -0.04 -3.42
C ASP A 28 -7.89 -1.40 -3.87
N VAL A 29 -8.15 -2.48 -3.12
CA VAL A 29 -7.64 -3.84 -3.43
C VAL A 29 -8.12 -4.37 -4.79
N PHE A 30 -9.24 -3.88 -5.31
CA PHE A 30 -9.78 -4.20 -6.64
C PHE A 30 -9.22 -3.30 -7.74
N SER A 31 -8.49 -2.24 -7.40
CA SER A 31 -7.93 -1.32 -8.39
C SER A 31 -6.88 -1.99 -9.28
N ARG A 32 -6.72 -1.43 -10.48
CA ARG A 32 -5.63 -1.78 -11.39
C ARG A 32 -4.25 -1.51 -10.78
N TYR A 33 -4.13 -0.53 -9.87
CA TYR A 33 -2.89 -0.29 -9.14
C TYR A 33 -2.49 -1.51 -8.29
N ALA A 34 -3.44 -2.05 -7.51
CA ALA A 34 -3.21 -3.24 -6.70
C ALA A 34 -2.86 -4.45 -7.57
N GLU A 35 -3.54 -4.61 -8.70
CA GLU A 35 -3.26 -5.69 -9.63
C GLU A 35 -1.85 -5.61 -10.25
N MET A 36 -1.43 -4.44 -10.72
CA MET A 36 -0.14 -4.31 -11.40
C MET A 36 1.05 -4.27 -10.44
N PHE A 37 0.93 -3.57 -9.30
CA PHE A 37 2.07 -3.25 -8.45
C PHE A 37 2.12 -4.07 -7.16
N TRP A 38 0.97 -4.48 -6.62
CA TRP A 38 0.93 -5.29 -5.40
C TRP A 38 0.95 -6.79 -5.66
N LEU A 39 0.44 -7.26 -6.80
CA LEU A 39 0.51 -8.67 -7.20
C LEU A 39 1.94 -9.23 -7.22
N PRO A 40 2.97 -8.58 -7.82
CA PRO A 40 4.33 -9.12 -7.79
C PRO A 40 4.96 -9.11 -6.39
N ILE A 41 4.43 -8.32 -5.45
CA ILE A 41 4.92 -8.23 -4.07
C ILE A 41 4.27 -9.31 -3.21
N MET A 42 2.93 -9.32 -3.15
CA MET A 42 2.16 -10.22 -2.30
C MET A 42 1.91 -11.59 -2.93
N GLY A 43 2.06 -11.72 -4.24
CA GLY A 43 1.67 -12.91 -4.98
C GLY A 43 0.15 -12.98 -5.22
N PRO A 44 -0.26 -13.74 -6.24
CA PRO A 44 -1.65 -13.79 -6.68
C PRO A 44 -2.60 -14.29 -5.60
N SER A 45 -2.25 -15.38 -4.91
CA SER A 45 -3.11 -15.99 -3.88
C SER A 45 -3.43 -15.03 -2.74
N ALA A 46 -2.44 -14.28 -2.24
CA ALA A 46 -2.64 -13.33 -1.15
C ALA A 46 -3.55 -12.17 -1.57
N LEU A 47 -3.29 -11.58 -2.75
CA LEU A 47 -4.11 -10.49 -3.27
C LEU A 47 -5.57 -10.93 -3.53
N TRP A 48 -5.78 -12.13 -4.08
CA TRP A 48 -7.12 -12.66 -4.32
C TRP A 48 -7.86 -13.01 -3.03
N ILE A 49 -7.18 -13.56 -2.02
CA ILE A 49 -7.79 -13.76 -0.69
C ILE A 49 -8.24 -12.44 -0.09
N MET A 50 -7.42 -11.39 -0.17
CA MET A 50 -7.82 -10.06 0.28
C MET A 50 -9.08 -9.57 -0.44
N ARG A 51 -9.09 -9.63 -1.77
CA ARG A 51 -10.26 -9.25 -2.58
C ARG A 51 -11.51 -10.03 -2.14
N ARG A 52 -11.37 -11.34 -1.90
CA ARG A 52 -12.48 -12.18 -1.46
C ARG A 52 -13.01 -11.79 -0.07
N ILE A 53 -12.12 -11.45 0.86
CA ILE A 53 -12.49 -10.96 2.19
C ILE A 53 -13.17 -9.58 2.10
N VAL A 54 -12.57 -8.66 1.35
CA VAL A 54 -13.07 -7.29 1.22
C VAL A 54 -14.42 -7.23 0.50
N MET A 55 -14.70 -8.14 -0.43
CA MET A 55 -16.05 -8.26 -1.02
C MET A 55 -17.11 -8.51 0.06
N GLY A 56 -16.81 -9.32 1.08
CA GLY A 56 -17.75 -9.57 2.19
C GLY A 56 -18.01 -8.34 3.06
N PHE A 57 -17.10 -7.36 3.09
CA PHE A 57 -17.34 -6.12 3.83
C PHE A 57 -18.38 -5.20 3.20
N ALA A 58 -18.73 -5.40 1.92
CA ALA A 58 -19.83 -4.68 1.29
C ALA A 58 -21.18 -5.04 1.93
N ASP A 59 -21.38 -6.32 2.23
CA ASP A 59 -22.58 -6.84 2.89
C ASP A 59 -22.49 -6.73 4.42
N PHE A 60 -21.28 -6.84 4.97
CA PHE A 60 -21.01 -6.82 6.41
C PHE A 60 -19.94 -5.76 6.78
N PRO A 61 -20.29 -4.47 6.85
CA PRO A 61 -19.31 -3.39 7.09
C PRO A 61 -18.60 -3.44 8.44
N GLY A 62 -19.14 -4.15 9.43
CA GLY A 62 -18.49 -4.36 10.73
C GLY A 62 -17.51 -5.54 10.76
N GLY A 63 -17.40 -6.27 9.66
CA GLY A 63 -16.77 -7.58 9.62
C GLY A 63 -17.76 -8.72 9.74
N TYR A 64 -17.27 -9.93 9.51
CA TYR A 64 -18.06 -11.15 9.49
C TYR A 64 -17.19 -12.36 9.86
N GLU A 65 -17.84 -13.45 10.23
CA GLU A 65 -17.18 -14.74 10.39
C GLU A 65 -17.17 -15.46 9.03
N MET A 66 -15.98 -15.74 8.50
CA MET A 66 -15.84 -16.44 7.22
C MET A 66 -15.57 -17.93 7.44
N ASP A 67 -16.15 -18.78 6.58
CA ASP A 67 -15.73 -20.17 6.44
C ASP A 67 -14.40 -20.22 5.66
N THR A 68 -13.34 -20.66 6.33
CA THR A 68 -11.99 -20.68 5.76
C THR A 68 -11.84 -21.67 4.63
N GLN A 69 -12.57 -22.80 4.67
CA GLN A 69 -12.53 -23.82 3.63
C GLN A 69 -13.25 -23.33 2.38
N GLU A 70 -14.44 -22.75 2.54
CA GLU A 70 -15.19 -22.17 1.42
C GLU A 70 -14.38 -21.08 0.71
N ILE A 71 -13.82 -20.13 1.47
CA ILE A 71 -13.01 -19.05 0.91
C ILE A 71 -11.75 -19.59 0.23
N ALA A 72 -11.07 -20.57 0.83
CA ALA A 72 -9.89 -21.19 0.21
C ALA A 72 -10.22 -21.83 -1.14
N LEU A 73 -11.30 -22.62 -1.20
CA LEU A 73 -11.74 -23.27 -2.45
C LEU A 73 -12.17 -22.24 -3.50
N ALA A 74 -12.85 -21.16 -3.08
CA ALA A 74 -13.27 -20.08 -3.98
C ALA A 74 -12.09 -19.35 -4.66
N VAL A 75 -10.91 -19.36 -4.04
CA VAL A 75 -9.67 -18.80 -4.63
C VAL A 75 -8.73 -19.85 -5.22
N GLY A 76 -9.18 -21.11 -5.32
CA GLY A 76 -8.42 -22.21 -5.90
C GLY A 76 -7.29 -22.76 -5.01
N LEU A 77 -7.43 -22.65 -3.68
CA LEU A 77 -6.47 -23.14 -2.70
C LEU A 77 -7.06 -24.28 -1.87
N SER A 78 -6.17 -25.17 -1.41
CA SER A 78 -6.54 -26.15 -0.39
C SER A 78 -6.48 -25.54 1.01
N PHE A 79 -7.37 -26.05 1.88
CA PHE A 79 -7.39 -25.72 3.29
C PHE A 79 -7.29 -26.99 4.14
N THR A 80 -6.50 -26.90 5.20
CA THR A 80 -6.39 -27.93 6.24
C THR A 80 -6.12 -27.19 7.55
N GLN A 81 -6.90 -27.50 8.58
CA GLN A 81 -6.70 -26.97 9.92
C GLN A 81 -5.33 -27.41 10.47
N GLY A 82 -4.71 -26.60 11.33
CA GLY A 82 -3.49 -27.02 12.03
C GLY A 82 -2.14 -26.70 11.35
N ALA A 83 -2.12 -25.75 10.44
CA ALA A 83 -0.96 -25.00 9.93
C ALA A 83 -0.20 -25.51 8.68
N ASN A 84 0.25 -24.50 7.93
CA ASN A 84 1.09 -24.53 6.72
C ASN A 84 0.43 -24.98 5.40
N CYS A 85 -0.89 -24.92 5.28
CA CYS A 85 -1.57 -25.07 3.99
C CYS A 85 -1.39 -23.82 3.10
N PRO A 86 -1.62 -23.91 1.78
CA PRO A 86 -1.52 -22.77 0.86
C PRO A 86 -2.36 -21.56 1.29
N PHE A 87 -3.57 -21.78 1.80
CA PHE A 87 -4.45 -20.71 2.28
C PHE A 87 -3.85 -19.96 3.48
N THR A 88 -3.44 -20.67 4.53
CA THR A 88 -2.82 -20.07 5.72
C THR A 88 -1.52 -19.34 5.37
N ARG A 89 -0.71 -19.87 4.43
CA ARG A 89 0.51 -19.19 3.96
C ARG A 89 0.20 -17.88 3.24
N ALA A 90 -0.85 -17.85 2.43
CA ALA A 90 -1.27 -16.63 1.75
C ALA A 90 -1.82 -15.58 2.74
N LEU A 91 -2.60 -15.97 3.75
CA LEU A 91 -3.02 -15.07 4.84
C LEU A 91 -1.82 -14.50 5.62
N ARG A 92 -0.87 -15.36 6.01
CA ARG A 92 0.38 -14.92 6.66
C ARG A 92 1.18 -13.96 5.77
N ARG A 93 1.15 -14.18 4.45
CA ARG A 93 1.78 -13.27 3.49
C ARG A 93 1.09 -11.90 3.46
N CYS A 94 -0.24 -11.83 3.54
CA CYS A 94 -0.96 -10.57 3.74
C CYS A 94 -0.46 -9.84 5.00
N GLN A 95 -0.23 -10.57 6.09
CA GLN A 95 0.30 -9.99 7.32
C GLN A 95 1.73 -9.47 7.17
N TRP A 96 2.62 -10.26 6.55
CA TRP A 96 4.00 -9.85 6.31
C TRP A 96 4.14 -8.58 5.47
N PHE A 97 3.19 -8.36 4.55
CA PHE A 97 3.16 -7.16 3.72
C PHE A 97 2.29 -6.03 4.30
N GLY A 98 1.83 -6.15 5.54
CA GLY A 98 1.08 -5.10 6.23
C GLY A 98 -0.33 -4.89 5.70
N ALA A 99 -0.86 -5.85 4.94
CA ALA A 99 -2.18 -5.82 4.35
C ALA A 99 -3.27 -6.39 5.28
N ALA A 100 -2.85 -7.16 6.29
CA ALA A 100 -3.70 -7.66 7.36
C ALA A 100 -2.94 -7.67 8.68
N GLN A 101 -3.65 -7.70 9.80
CA GLN A 101 -3.06 -7.85 11.13
C GLN A 101 -3.90 -8.78 12.00
N SER A 102 -3.25 -9.61 12.81
CA SER A 102 -3.96 -10.41 13.81
C SER A 102 -4.59 -9.49 14.85
N VAL A 103 -5.86 -9.71 15.14
CA VAL A 103 -6.57 -9.08 16.26
C VAL A 103 -7.04 -10.15 17.24
N GLN A 104 -7.58 -9.76 18.38
CA GLN A 104 -8.14 -10.72 19.33
C GLN A 104 -9.26 -11.53 18.66
N GLY A 105 -9.04 -12.84 18.48
CA GLY A 105 -10.02 -13.75 17.92
C GLY A 105 -10.21 -13.67 16.39
N GLY A 106 -9.37 -12.96 15.66
CA GLY A 106 -9.57 -12.79 14.23
C GLY A 106 -8.46 -12.09 13.46
N LEU A 107 -8.81 -11.62 12.26
CA LEU A 107 -7.93 -10.94 11.34
C LEU A 107 -8.55 -9.61 10.88
N ALA A 108 -7.87 -8.50 11.17
CA ALA A 108 -8.24 -7.22 10.57
C ALA A 108 -7.58 -7.09 9.20
N VAL A 109 -8.34 -6.74 8.17
CA VAL A 109 -7.90 -6.73 6.76
C VAL A 109 -8.13 -5.35 6.17
N ARG A 110 -7.12 -4.80 5.49
CA ARG A 110 -7.25 -3.51 4.82
C ARG A 110 -8.14 -3.61 3.59
N ILE A 111 -8.94 -2.57 3.37
CA ILE A 111 -9.70 -2.36 2.14
C ILE A 111 -8.82 -1.70 1.07
N LYS A 112 -7.93 -0.78 1.49
CA LYS A 112 -6.95 -0.13 0.64
C LYS A 112 -5.53 -0.57 0.97
N LEU A 113 -4.71 -0.75 -0.05
CA LEU A 113 -3.28 -1.01 0.08
C LEU A 113 -2.51 0.30 -0.02
N PRO A 114 -1.45 0.50 0.78
CA PRO A 114 -0.65 1.71 0.67
C PRO A 114 0.05 1.78 -0.69
N PRO A 115 0.49 2.97 -1.13
CA PRO A 115 1.43 3.08 -2.23
C PRO A 115 2.65 2.18 -1.99
N VAL A 116 3.15 1.53 -3.06
CA VAL A 116 4.32 0.66 -2.93
C VAL A 116 5.54 1.45 -2.46
N SER A 117 6.27 0.91 -1.50
CA SER A 117 7.44 1.57 -0.91
C SER A 117 8.63 1.59 -1.88
N ARG A 118 9.54 2.55 -1.71
CA ARG A 118 10.81 2.64 -2.48
C ARG A 118 11.59 1.32 -2.49
N ARG A 119 11.62 0.62 -1.34
CA ARG A 119 12.28 -0.69 -1.20
C ARG A 119 11.62 -1.79 -2.03
N GLN A 120 10.29 -1.79 -2.15
CA GLN A 120 9.56 -2.74 -3.01
C GLN A 120 9.80 -2.41 -4.49
N ILE A 121 9.73 -1.13 -4.85
CA ILE A 121 9.98 -0.65 -6.23
C ILE A 121 11.36 -1.05 -6.72
N GLN A 122 12.40 -1.01 -5.87
CA GLN A 122 13.76 -1.42 -6.27
C GLN A 122 13.83 -2.81 -6.89
N ARG A 123 12.97 -3.74 -6.43
CA ARG A 123 12.91 -5.14 -6.89
C ARG A 123 12.06 -5.33 -8.15
N PHE A 124 11.38 -4.28 -8.62
CA PHE A 124 10.56 -4.38 -9.82
C PHE A 124 11.41 -4.52 -11.10
N PRO A 125 10.91 -5.27 -12.11
CA PRO A 125 11.40 -5.19 -13.47
C PRO A 125 11.38 -3.75 -14.00
N ILE A 126 12.26 -3.44 -14.95
CA ILE A 126 12.39 -2.09 -15.53
C ILE A 126 11.06 -1.61 -16.12
N SER A 127 10.36 -2.47 -16.87
CA SER A 127 9.05 -2.16 -17.46
C SER A 127 8.01 -1.77 -16.42
N LEU A 128 8.01 -2.43 -15.25
CA LEU A 128 7.06 -2.14 -14.19
C LEU A 128 7.41 -0.84 -13.44
N LYS A 129 8.71 -0.53 -13.29
CA LYS A 129 9.17 0.77 -12.78
C LYS A 129 8.72 1.92 -13.70
N GLN A 130 8.87 1.75 -15.00
CA GLN A 130 8.40 2.73 -16.00
C GLN A 130 6.87 2.88 -15.97
N SER A 131 6.15 1.77 -15.86
CA SER A 131 4.68 1.79 -15.73
C SER A 131 4.21 2.49 -14.46
N LEU A 132 4.93 2.32 -13.34
CA LEU A 132 4.65 3.03 -12.09
C LEU A 132 4.96 4.52 -12.18
N ALA A 133 6.06 4.90 -12.83
CA ALA A 133 6.44 6.30 -13.05
C ALA A 133 5.42 7.03 -13.95
N ALA A 134 4.85 6.33 -14.93
CA ALA A 134 3.80 6.84 -15.81
C ALA A 134 2.38 6.63 -15.26
N TRP A 135 2.23 6.12 -14.02
CA TRP A 135 0.91 5.78 -13.49
C TRP A 135 0.07 7.05 -13.27
N PRO A 136 -1.13 7.13 -13.89
CA PRO A 136 -1.98 8.30 -13.74
C PRO A 136 -2.42 8.46 -12.29
N VAL A 137 -2.22 9.66 -11.74
CA VAL A 137 -2.64 10.01 -10.37
C VAL A 137 -4.15 10.22 -10.36
N GLU A 138 -4.92 9.16 -10.54
CA GLU A 138 -6.39 9.21 -10.54
C GLU A 138 -6.94 8.97 -9.13
N SER A 139 -6.83 9.99 -8.28
CA SER A 139 -7.92 10.35 -7.38
C SER A 139 -7.81 11.85 -7.09
N THR A 140 -8.92 12.57 -7.25
CA THR A 140 -8.95 14.03 -7.13
C THR A 140 -8.44 14.48 -5.75
N ASP A 141 -8.70 13.69 -4.71
CA ASP A 141 -8.22 13.94 -3.35
C ASP A 141 -6.72 13.67 -3.17
N HIS A 142 -6.18 12.60 -3.77
CA HIS A 142 -4.73 12.33 -3.72
C HIS A 142 -3.95 13.34 -4.56
N GLN A 143 -4.50 13.76 -5.71
CA GLN A 143 -3.91 14.82 -6.52
C GLN A 143 -3.91 16.15 -5.78
N GLN A 144 -5.02 16.51 -5.11
CA GLN A 144 -5.07 17.70 -4.24
C GLN A 144 -4.09 17.60 -3.06
N LEU A 145 -3.98 16.45 -2.42
CA LEU A 145 -3.05 16.24 -1.29
C LEU A 145 -1.59 16.34 -1.75
N VAL A 146 -1.28 15.86 -2.95
CA VAL A 146 0.05 15.97 -3.55
C VAL A 146 0.37 17.40 -3.95
N GLU A 147 -0.57 18.10 -4.57
CA GLU A 147 -0.38 19.52 -4.90
C GLU A 147 -0.19 20.36 -3.61
N ARG A 148 -0.96 20.08 -2.55
CA ARG A 148 -0.74 20.70 -1.23
C ARG A 148 0.63 20.35 -0.65
N ALA A 149 1.05 19.10 -0.74
CA ALA A 149 2.37 18.67 -0.28
C ALA A 149 3.51 19.34 -1.07
N LYS A 150 3.35 19.55 -2.38
CA LYS A 150 4.30 20.32 -3.21
C LYS A 150 4.37 21.78 -2.78
N LEU A 151 3.24 22.41 -2.47
CA LEU A 151 3.21 23.79 -1.96
C LEU A 151 3.91 23.93 -0.60
N VAL A 152 3.72 22.95 0.30
CA VAL A 152 4.44 22.93 1.58
C VAL A 152 5.93 22.70 1.34
N ALA A 153 6.29 21.77 0.46
CA ALA A 153 7.67 21.48 0.13
C ALA A 153 8.41 22.68 -0.49
N SER A 154 7.78 23.40 -1.44
CA SER A 154 8.36 24.58 -2.06
C SER A 154 8.53 25.73 -1.05
N ALA A 155 7.58 25.89 -0.12
CA ALA A 155 7.71 26.87 0.96
C ALA A 155 8.87 26.53 1.90
N LEU A 156 9.07 25.25 2.25
CA LEU A 156 10.20 24.81 3.08
C LEU A 156 11.55 25.10 2.38
N ILE A 157 11.68 24.75 1.10
CA ILE A 157 12.90 25.03 0.31
C ILE A 157 13.16 26.53 0.23
N THR A 158 12.13 27.34 -0.04
CA THR A 158 12.25 28.80 -0.12
C THR A 158 12.68 29.42 1.21
N THR A 159 12.31 28.80 2.32
CA THR A 159 12.72 29.22 3.68
C THR A 159 14.16 28.81 4.02
N GLY A 160 14.85 28.11 3.10
CA GLY A 160 16.26 27.71 3.23
C GLY A 160 16.45 26.31 3.82
N ASP A 161 15.43 25.45 3.80
CA ASP A 161 15.59 24.07 4.24
C ASP A 161 16.32 23.21 3.22
N ASP A 162 17.12 22.27 3.75
CA ASP A 162 17.87 21.27 2.99
C ASP A 162 16.94 20.30 2.25
N SER A 163 17.10 20.24 0.93
CA SER A 163 16.34 19.35 0.04
C SER A 163 16.55 17.87 0.36
N ASP A 164 17.72 17.49 0.89
CA ASP A 164 18.03 16.09 1.21
C ASP A 164 17.22 15.56 2.41
N LEU A 165 16.68 16.47 3.24
CA LEU A 165 15.87 16.14 4.41
C LEU A 165 14.36 16.33 4.15
N LEU A 166 13.97 16.71 2.94
CA LEU A 166 12.61 17.12 2.62
C LEU A 166 11.57 16.00 2.86
N GLU A 167 11.87 14.76 2.44
CA GLU A 167 11.01 13.59 2.67
C GLU A 167 10.72 13.39 4.17
N SER A 168 11.77 13.45 5.00
CA SER A 168 11.67 13.29 6.46
C SER A 168 10.86 14.42 7.11
N ARG A 169 11.02 15.65 6.64
CA ARG A 169 10.27 16.81 7.16
C ARG A 169 8.81 16.80 6.77
N LEU A 170 8.49 16.50 5.52
CA LEU A 170 7.10 16.37 5.07
C LEU A 170 6.38 15.27 5.87
N THR A 171 7.06 14.14 6.10
CA THR A 171 6.56 13.07 6.96
C THR A 171 6.27 13.56 8.38
N ARG A 172 7.17 14.35 8.98
CA ARG A 172 6.98 14.92 10.32
C ARG A 172 5.83 15.93 10.42
N ILE A 173 5.49 16.60 9.32
CA ILE A 173 4.35 17.54 9.22
C ILE A 173 3.02 16.79 9.00
N GLY A 174 3.06 15.45 8.89
CA GLY A 174 1.89 14.60 8.74
C GLY A 174 1.56 14.24 7.30
N ILE A 175 2.43 14.57 6.34
CA ILE A 175 2.26 14.13 4.95
C ILE A 175 2.63 12.64 4.87
N PRO A 176 1.77 11.78 4.30
CA PRO A 176 2.05 10.36 4.22
C PRO A 176 3.35 10.05 3.49
N VAL A 177 4.14 9.11 4.02
CA VAL A 177 5.52 8.80 3.56
C VAL A 177 5.60 8.57 2.04
N GLY A 178 4.61 7.91 1.44
CA GLY A 178 4.56 7.69 0.00
C GLY A 178 4.44 8.97 -0.83
N ILE A 179 3.68 9.96 -0.34
CA ILE A 179 3.53 11.28 -0.97
C ILE A 179 4.77 12.12 -0.70
N ALA A 180 5.29 12.12 0.53
CA ALA A 180 6.51 12.82 0.90
C ALA A 180 7.71 12.39 0.05
N ALA A 181 7.90 11.08 -0.13
CA ALA A 181 8.98 10.53 -0.95
C ALA A 181 8.85 10.93 -2.43
N ARG A 182 7.62 10.93 -2.96
CA ARG A 182 7.34 11.34 -4.34
C ARG A 182 7.62 12.83 -4.56
N VAL A 183 7.09 13.68 -3.69
CA VAL A 183 7.27 15.14 -3.80
C VAL A 183 8.74 15.53 -3.67
N ALA A 184 9.48 14.87 -2.77
CA ALA A 184 10.92 15.07 -2.66
C ALA A 184 11.66 14.68 -3.96
N SER A 185 11.37 13.51 -4.54
CA SER A 185 12.01 13.10 -5.80
C SER A 185 11.69 14.00 -6.99
N ASP A 186 10.45 14.50 -7.08
CA ASP A 186 10.01 15.37 -8.17
C ASP A 186 10.74 16.73 -8.15
N LEU A 187 10.88 17.32 -6.95
CA LEU A 187 11.56 18.61 -6.77
C LEU A 187 13.07 18.51 -6.98
N THR A 188 13.72 17.45 -6.48
CA THR A 188 15.15 17.21 -6.76
C THR A 188 15.39 17.02 -8.25
N GLY A 189 14.48 16.32 -8.96
CA GLY A 189 14.55 16.17 -10.41
C GLY A 189 14.40 17.50 -11.17
N SER A 190 13.48 18.37 -10.74
CA SER A 190 13.27 19.70 -11.34
C SER A 190 14.47 20.63 -11.13
N MET A 191 15.05 20.67 -9.92
CA MET A 191 16.21 21.51 -9.61
C MET A 191 17.44 21.13 -10.44
N ILE A 192 17.65 19.84 -10.70
CA ILE A 192 18.72 19.35 -11.57
C ILE A 192 18.50 19.79 -13.03
N ALA A 193 17.26 19.82 -13.50
CA ALA A 193 16.90 20.26 -14.85
C ALA A 193 17.07 21.78 -15.05
N ASP A 194 16.69 22.60 -14.06
CA ASP A 194 16.88 24.06 -14.09
C ASP A 194 18.36 24.46 -14.02
N SER A 195 19.18 23.69 -13.29
CA SER A 195 20.63 23.89 -13.23
C SER A 195 21.33 23.63 -14.58
N ALA A 196 20.86 22.63 -15.33
CA ALA A 196 21.40 22.26 -16.63
C ALA A 196 21.01 23.23 -17.76
N THR A 197 19.82 23.85 -17.66
CA THR A 197 19.36 24.87 -18.61
C THR A 197 20.01 26.24 -18.36
N ALA A 198 20.33 26.59 -17.11
CA ALA A 198 21.07 27.80 -16.78
C ALA A 198 22.55 27.77 -17.25
N GLN A 199 23.17 26.59 -17.37
CA GLN A 199 24.55 26.43 -17.84
C GLN A 199 24.69 26.34 -19.38
N SER A 200 23.58 26.30 -20.13
CA SER A 200 23.56 26.14 -21.60
C SER A 200 23.07 27.37 -22.36
N SER A 201 22.89 28.50 -21.68
CA SER A 201 22.68 29.81 -22.33
C SER A 201 24.01 30.56 -22.45
N PRO A 202 24.38 31.09 -23.64
CA PRO A 202 25.68 31.72 -23.90
C PRO A 202 25.88 33.07 -23.23
#